data_AF-A0A2G1DE64-F1
#
_entry.id   AF-A0A2G1DE64-F1
#
_cell.length_a   1.000
_cell.length_b   1.000
_cell.length_c   1.000
_cell.angle_alpha   90.00
_cell.angle_beta   90.00
_cell.angle_gamma   90.00
#
_symmetry.space_group_name_H-M   'P 1'
#
loop_
_entity.id
_entity.type
_entity.pdbx_description
1 polymer ?
#
loop_
_entity_poly.entity_id
_entity_poly.type
_entity_poly.pdbx_seq_one_letter_code
_entity_poly.pdbx_strand_id
1 'polypeptide(L)'
;VKTIGLGGWTAKRLREHQENWHLFDPITLAGYGKMKGQYYGLPWPCWDTKHPGSPILYDVDTPMLKGGMGFRNRFGLEHDGVSQLPDERVSVKGSKVKGGYPEITKENIERVLGIKLTQEEKRKMGANWKVDLSGIIQEKCNEAGVCVYGNAKARAKVWTFPDPVPKHREPIHSPRFDLVKKYPTYEDQTNNFRVDVKFKSEQMEQDWSKEFPTM
;
A
#
# COMPACT_ATOMS: atom_id res chain seq x y z
N VAL A 1 -4.57 2.51 19.25
CA VAL A 1 -4.98 1.83 18.00
C VAL A 1 -3.99 2.24 16.92
N LYS A 2 -3.14 1.32 16.45
CA LYS A 2 -2.13 1.62 15.42
C LYS A 2 -2.82 1.53 14.06
N THR A 3 -3.15 2.67 13.47
CA THR A 3 -3.78 2.77 12.15
C THR A 3 -2.82 2.27 11.08
N ILE A 4 -3.31 1.43 10.14
CA ILE A 4 -2.76 1.09 8.82
C ILE A 4 -1.25 1.40 8.62
N GLY A 5 -0.33 0.78 9.37
CA GLY A 5 1.11 0.98 9.18
C GLY A 5 1.68 2.34 9.61
N LEU A 6 1.00 3.09 10.47
CA LEU A 6 1.45 4.32 11.13
C LEU A 6 1.75 4.09 12.63
N GLY A 7 2.14 2.87 12.99
CA GLY A 7 2.41 2.49 14.38
C GLY A 7 3.54 3.28 15.05
N GLY A 8 4.41 3.92 14.28
CA GLY A 8 5.47 4.78 14.77
C GLY A 8 5.10 6.26 14.94
N TRP A 9 3.92 6.67 14.50
CA TRP A 9 3.45 8.05 14.69
C TRP A 9 3.05 8.26 16.15
N THR A 10 3.86 9.03 16.87
CA THR A 10 3.53 9.51 18.21
C THR A 10 3.63 11.03 18.23
N ALA A 11 2.80 11.69 19.04
CA ALA A 11 2.86 13.15 19.18
C ALA A 11 4.27 13.63 19.55
N LYS A 12 4.97 12.88 20.40
CA LYS A 12 6.36 13.15 20.78
C LYS A 12 7.31 13.14 19.57
N ARG A 13 7.28 12.08 18.75
CA ARG A 13 8.16 11.99 17.58
C ARG A 13 7.85 13.05 16.54
N LEU A 14 6.57 13.30 16.25
CA LEU A 14 6.18 14.32 15.28
C LEU A 14 6.60 15.73 15.75
N ARG A 15 6.44 16.05 17.04
CA ARG A 15 6.93 17.30 17.62
C ARG A 15 8.44 17.41 17.54
N GLU A 16 9.16 16.34 17.84
CA GLU A 16 10.62 16.32 17.72
C GLU A 16 11.08 16.55 16.27
N HIS A 17 10.40 15.95 15.28
CA HIS A 17 10.68 16.22 13.87
C HIS A 17 10.38 17.67 13.49
N GLN A 18 9.30 18.26 14.01
CA GLN A 18 8.96 19.67 13.78
C GLN A 18 10.03 20.62 14.35
N GLU A 19 10.44 20.41 15.60
CA GLU A 19 11.49 21.22 16.26
C GLU A 19 12.85 21.12 15.54
N ASN A 20 13.11 19.97 14.90
CA ASN A 20 14.38 19.66 14.24
C ASN A 20 14.24 19.55 12.73
N TRP A 21 13.22 20.16 12.11
CA TRP A 21 12.96 20.14 10.67
C TRP A 21 14.16 20.59 9.83
N HIS A 22 14.97 21.51 10.35
CA HIS A 22 16.22 21.95 9.74
C HIS A 22 17.28 20.85 9.65
N LEU A 23 17.21 19.78 10.47
CA LEU A 23 18.14 18.65 10.48
C LEU A 23 17.76 17.53 9.49
N PHE A 24 16.95 17.83 8.48
CA PHE A 24 16.58 16.88 7.43
C PHE A 24 16.98 17.43 6.07
N ASP A 25 17.45 16.53 5.21
CA ASP A 25 17.73 16.86 3.82
C ASP A 25 16.42 17.06 3.04
N PRO A 26 16.24 18.16 2.30
CA PRO A 26 14.96 18.47 1.66
C PRO A 26 14.62 17.57 0.46
N ILE A 27 15.57 16.80 -0.07
CA ILE A 27 15.38 15.94 -1.24
C ILE A 27 15.15 14.50 -0.79
N THR A 28 16.09 13.96 -0.02
CA THR A 28 16.08 12.57 0.44
C THR A 28 15.22 12.36 1.69
N LEU A 29 14.84 13.45 2.37
CA LEU A 29 14.18 13.47 3.67
C LEU A 29 15.00 12.86 4.81
N ALA A 30 16.26 12.47 4.54
CA ALA A 30 17.10 11.80 5.51
C ALA A 30 17.54 12.78 6.61
N GLY A 31 17.34 12.37 7.86
CA GLY A 31 17.79 13.15 9.01
C GLY A 31 19.29 13.03 9.23
N TYR A 32 19.88 14.09 9.77
CA TYR A 32 21.27 14.14 10.23
C TYR A 32 21.34 14.65 11.68
N GLY A 33 22.54 14.64 12.26
CA GLY A 33 22.73 14.99 13.68
C GLY A 33 21.83 14.16 14.59
N LYS A 34 20.99 14.84 15.38
CA LYS A 34 20.03 14.20 16.29
C LYS A 34 18.93 13.41 15.57
N MET A 35 18.61 13.78 14.33
CA MET A 35 17.59 13.12 13.51
C MET A 35 18.16 11.97 12.66
N LYS A 36 19.44 11.62 12.83
CA LYS A 36 20.11 10.58 12.05
C LYS A 36 19.35 9.26 12.10
N GLY A 37 19.12 8.69 10.92
CA GLY A 37 18.43 7.42 10.78
C GLY A 37 16.91 7.53 10.90
N GLN A 38 16.33 8.72 10.79
CA GLN A 38 14.89 8.93 10.60
C GLN A 38 14.64 9.68 9.30
N TYR A 39 13.41 9.58 8.76
CA TYR A 39 12.97 10.40 7.64
C TYR A 39 11.97 11.45 8.11
N TYR A 40 12.06 12.66 7.54
CA TYR A 40 11.21 13.78 7.93
C TYR A 40 9.73 13.43 7.81
N GLY A 41 8.94 13.75 8.84
CA GLY A 41 7.51 13.44 8.87
C GLY A 41 7.13 11.96 9.02
N LEU A 42 8.09 11.03 9.21
CA LEU A 42 7.82 9.59 9.37
C LEU A 42 6.94 9.02 8.25
N PRO A 43 7.36 9.12 6.98
CA PRO A 43 6.53 8.79 5.82
C PRO A 43 6.03 7.35 5.90
N TRP A 44 4.83 7.12 5.36
CA TRP A 44 4.18 5.81 5.42
C TRP A 44 4.92 4.78 4.54
N PRO A 45 5.07 3.53 4.99
CA PRO A 45 4.76 3.04 6.34
C PRO A 45 5.82 3.41 7.38
N CYS A 46 5.34 3.59 8.61
CA CYS A 46 6.14 3.70 9.83
C CYS A 46 5.63 2.66 10.83
N TRP A 47 6.21 1.46 10.79
CA TRP A 47 5.67 0.25 11.43
C TRP A 47 5.55 0.34 12.96
N ASP A 48 6.54 0.94 13.60
CA ASP A 48 6.62 1.12 15.04
C ASP A 48 7.49 2.34 15.39
N THR A 49 7.68 2.56 16.68
CA THR A 49 8.43 3.71 17.21
C THR A 49 9.93 3.68 16.90
N LYS A 50 10.47 2.55 16.44
CA LYS A 50 11.87 2.38 16.02
C LYS A 50 12.04 2.54 14.52
N HIS A 51 10.98 2.27 13.74
CA HIS A 51 11.00 2.40 12.30
C HIS A 51 11.13 3.88 11.87
N PRO A 52 11.99 4.21 10.89
CA PRO A 52 12.29 5.59 10.50
C PRO A 52 11.22 6.26 9.64
N GLY A 53 10.25 5.47 9.16
CA GLY A 53 9.40 5.83 8.04
C GLY A 53 10.00 5.36 6.72
N SER A 54 9.23 5.44 5.64
CA SER A 54 9.65 4.95 4.34
C SER A 54 9.44 6.02 3.26
N PRO A 55 10.49 6.74 2.85
CA PRO A 55 10.35 7.85 1.90
C PRO A 55 10.13 7.36 0.47
N ILE A 56 10.63 6.15 0.14
CA ILE A 56 10.50 5.52 -1.16
C ILE A 56 9.76 4.20 -0.95
N LEU A 57 8.59 4.09 -1.57
CA LEU A 57 7.81 2.85 -1.54
C LEU A 57 8.45 1.79 -2.44
N TYR A 58 8.39 0.55 -1.98
CA TYR A 58 8.82 -0.63 -2.73
C TYR A 58 10.33 -0.67 -3.04
N ASP A 59 11.14 0.02 -2.23
CA ASP A 59 12.59 -0.08 -2.26
C ASP A 59 13.07 -1.39 -1.62
N VAL A 60 13.49 -2.34 -2.46
CA VAL A 60 14.04 -3.63 -2.04
C VAL A 60 15.52 -3.56 -1.69
N ASP A 61 16.22 -2.48 -2.03
CA ASP A 61 17.67 -2.31 -1.81
C ASP A 61 17.97 -1.72 -0.43
N THR A 62 16.96 -1.17 0.24
CA THR A 62 17.05 -0.74 1.65
C THR A 62 16.47 -1.82 2.58
N PRO A 63 17.13 -2.12 3.72
CA PRO A 63 16.54 -3.03 4.71
C PRO A 63 15.22 -2.53 5.26
N MET A 64 14.31 -3.43 5.60
CA MET A 64 12.99 -3.07 6.11
C MET A 64 13.08 -2.14 7.33
N LEU A 65 13.95 -2.46 8.29
CA LEU A 65 14.15 -1.64 9.50
C LEU A 65 14.69 -0.22 9.22
N LYS A 66 15.17 0.04 7.99
CA LYS A 66 15.68 1.34 7.54
C LYS A 66 14.72 2.05 6.56
N GLY A 67 13.49 1.57 6.40
CA GLY A 67 12.48 2.19 5.53
C GLY A 67 12.32 1.55 4.15
N GLY A 68 13.03 0.45 3.86
CA GLY A 68 12.79 -0.31 2.63
C GLY A 68 11.60 -1.27 2.75
N MET A 69 11.12 -1.77 1.63
CA MET A 69 10.02 -2.73 1.60
C MET A 69 9.84 -3.40 0.23
N GLY A 70 9.14 -4.54 0.23
CA GLY A 70 8.67 -5.19 -0.99
C GLY A 70 7.32 -4.64 -1.46
N PHE A 71 6.85 -5.07 -2.63
CA PHE A 71 5.52 -4.67 -3.11
C PHE A 71 4.40 -5.43 -2.39
N ARG A 72 3.30 -4.76 -2.07
CA ARG A 72 2.17 -5.39 -1.38
C ARG A 72 1.24 -6.11 -2.35
N ASN A 73 0.98 -7.40 -2.13
CA ASN A 73 -0.11 -8.08 -2.84
C ASN A 73 -1.47 -7.73 -2.24
N ARG A 74 -2.41 -7.27 -3.08
CA ARG A 74 -3.80 -6.99 -2.71
C ARG A 74 -4.82 -7.65 -3.64
N PHE A 75 -4.36 -8.53 -4.53
CA PHE A 75 -5.16 -9.07 -5.64
C PHE A 75 -5.01 -10.58 -5.84
N GLY A 76 -4.63 -11.30 -4.78
CA GLY A 76 -4.48 -12.76 -4.80
C GLY A 76 -3.05 -13.21 -5.12
N LEU A 77 -2.67 -14.40 -4.67
CA LEU A 77 -1.30 -14.93 -4.81
C LEU A 77 -1.02 -15.54 -6.18
N GLU A 78 -2.05 -15.77 -6.97
CA GLU A 78 -2.01 -16.43 -8.27
C GLU A 78 -3.09 -15.82 -9.16
N HIS A 79 -2.80 -15.71 -10.46
CA HIS A 79 -3.76 -15.34 -11.50
C HIS A 79 -3.38 -16.02 -12.82
N ASP A 80 -4.34 -16.68 -13.46
CA ASP A 80 -4.19 -17.41 -14.74
C ASP A 80 -3.04 -18.44 -14.75
N GLY A 81 -2.85 -19.16 -13.66
CA GLY A 81 -1.75 -20.10 -13.42
C GLY A 81 -0.42 -19.44 -13.06
N VAL A 82 -0.36 -18.11 -12.96
CA VAL A 82 0.88 -17.35 -12.73
C VAL A 82 0.95 -16.83 -11.30
N SER A 83 2.02 -17.21 -10.60
CA SER A 83 2.31 -16.69 -9.25
C SER A 83 2.56 -15.18 -9.26
N GLN A 84 1.86 -14.49 -8.36
CA GLN A 84 2.00 -13.07 -8.08
C GLN A 84 3.10 -12.76 -7.06
N LEU A 85 3.78 -13.80 -6.56
CA LEU A 85 4.97 -13.66 -5.71
C LEU A 85 6.23 -13.63 -6.61
N PRO A 86 7.18 -12.71 -6.37
CA PRO A 86 8.44 -12.72 -7.09
C PRO A 86 9.28 -13.95 -6.74
N ASP A 87 10.17 -14.29 -7.66
CA ASP A 87 11.26 -15.22 -7.38
C ASP A 87 12.30 -14.60 -6.44
N GLU A 88 13.31 -15.38 -6.07
CA GLU A 88 14.34 -14.97 -5.11
C GLU A 88 15.17 -13.74 -5.53
N ARG A 89 15.18 -13.38 -6.82
CA ARG A 89 15.91 -12.21 -7.34
C ARG A 89 15.34 -10.90 -6.81
N VAL A 90 14.06 -10.88 -6.42
CA VAL A 90 13.42 -9.70 -5.82
C VAL A 90 13.16 -9.97 -4.34
N SER A 91 14.23 -9.89 -3.55
CA SER A 91 14.21 -10.00 -2.09
C SER A 91 14.53 -8.65 -1.46
N VAL A 92 13.79 -8.26 -0.42
CA VAL A 92 14.15 -7.08 0.38
C VAL A 92 15.51 -7.33 1.06
N LYS A 93 16.41 -6.35 1.01
CA LYS A 93 17.76 -6.47 1.56
C LYS A 93 17.73 -6.82 3.05
N GLY A 94 18.48 -7.85 3.43
CA GLY A 94 18.54 -8.31 4.82
C GLY A 94 17.31 -9.09 5.30
N SER A 95 16.31 -9.33 4.42
CA SER A 95 15.18 -10.21 4.73
C SER A 95 15.65 -11.65 4.94
N LYS A 96 15.13 -12.30 5.99
CA LYS A 96 15.30 -13.75 6.23
C LYS A 96 14.51 -14.60 5.23
N VAL A 97 13.42 -14.05 4.68
CA VAL A 97 12.61 -14.70 3.65
C VAL A 97 13.09 -14.27 2.27
N LYS A 98 13.48 -15.23 1.44
CA LYS A 98 13.92 -14.98 0.06
C LYS A 98 12.71 -14.95 -0.88
N GLY A 99 12.77 -14.04 -1.86
CA GLY A 99 11.73 -13.82 -2.85
C GLY A 99 10.42 -13.29 -2.27
N GLY A 100 9.33 -13.68 -2.91
CA GLY A 100 7.99 -13.27 -2.54
C GLY A 100 7.38 -14.09 -1.41
N TYR A 101 6.59 -13.42 -0.58
CA TYR A 101 5.83 -14.06 0.49
C TYR A 101 4.48 -13.35 0.69
N PRO A 102 3.45 -14.09 1.15
CA PRO A 102 2.12 -13.54 1.34
C PRO A 102 2.07 -12.53 2.50
N GLU A 103 0.95 -11.80 2.62
CA GLU A 103 0.64 -11.04 3.84
C GLU A 103 0.74 -11.97 5.06
N ILE A 104 1.38 -11.48 6.12
CA ILE A 104 1.60 -12.27 7.34
C ILE A 104 0.31 -12.29 8.15
N THR A 105 -0.16 -13.49 8.45
CA THR A 105 -1.34 -13.78 9.27
C THR A 105 -0.94 -14.71 10.41
N LYS A 106 -1.80 -14.81 11.41
CA LYS A 106 -1.61 -15.72 12.54
C LYS A 106 -1.42 -17.17 12.09
N GLU A 107 -2.09 -17.55 11.00
CA GLU A 107 -2.10 -18.92 10.46
C GLU A 107 -0.84 -19.24 9.65
N ASN A 108 -0.19 -18.24 9.04
CA ASN A 108 0.95 -18.48 8.14
C ASN A 108 2.32 -18.06 8.70
N ILE A 109 2.36 -17.26 9.77
CA ILE A 109 3.58 -16.62 10.28
C ILE A 109 4.69 -17.62 10.62
N GLU A 110 4.36 -18.75 11.26
CA GLU A 110 5.34 -19.78 11.62
C GLU A 110 5.98 -20.39 10.37
N ARG A 111 5.17 -20.67 9.35
CA ARG A 111 5.62 -21.22 8.08
C ARG A 111 6.45 -20.22 7.27
N VAL A 112 6.01 -18.97 7.20
CA VAL A 112 6.67 -17.95 6.37
C VAL A 112 7.98 -17.50 7.00
N LEU A 113 8.01 -17.28 8.32
CA LEU A 113 9.20 -16.79 9.01
C LEU A 113 10.14 -17.90 9.50
N GLY A 114 9.71 -19.18 9.45
CA GLY A 114 10.47 -20.31 9.99
C GLY A 114 10.64 -20.25 11.51
N ILE A 115 9.65 -19.72 12.22
CA ILE A 115 9.67 -19.55 13.68
C ILE A 115 8.65 -20.47 14.36
N LYS A 116 8.79 -20.64 15.68
CA LYS A 116 7.80 -21.33 16.52
C LYS A 116 7.26 -20.36 17.56
N LEU A 117 5.95 -20.11 17.52
CA LEU A 117 5.27 -19.26 18.49
C LEU A 117 4.88 -20.05 19.73
N THR A 118 4.98 -19.40 20.88
CA THR A 118 4.43 -19.90 22.15
C THR A 118 2.90 -19.89 22.12
N GLN A 119 2.28 -20.70 22.97
CA GLN A 119 0.81 -20.71 23.09
C GLN A 119 0.25 -19.35 23.54
N GLU A 120 1.00 -18.63 24.38
CA GLU A 120 0.59 -17.30 24.84
C GLU A 120 0.62 -16.27 23.72
N GLU A 121 1.66 -16.25 22.89
CA GLU A 121 1.74 -15.40 21.70
C GLU A 121 0.56 -15.70 20.77
N LYS A 122 0.32 -16.98 20.46
CA LYS A 122 -0.82 -17.40 19.62
C LYS A 122 -2.15 -16.93 20.22
N ARG A 123 -2.33 -16.94 21.54
CA ARG A 123 -3.58 -16.49 22.17
C ARG A 123 -3.80 -14.98 22.02
N LYS A 124 -2.74 -14.18 22.15
CA LYS A 124 -2.80 -12.71 22.10
C LYS A 124 -2.91 -12.14 20.69
N MET A 125 -2.38 -12.84 19.70
CA MET A 125 -2.36 -12.39 18.31
C MET A 125 -3.75 -12.30 17.70
N GLY A 126 -4.01 -11.17 17.03
CA GLY A 126 -5.13 -11.02 16.08
C GLY A 126 -4.93 -11.86 14.81
N ALA A 127 -5.98 -11.98 13.99
CA ALA A 127 -5.96 -12.81 12.78
C ALA A 127 -4.89 -12.36 11.75
N ASN A 128 -4.69 -11.06 11.60
CA ASN A 128 -3.69 -10.48 10.70
C ASN A 128 -3.15 -9.17 11.29
N TRP A 129 -2.09 -8.64 10.67
CA TRP A 129 -1.39 -7.43 11.15
C TRP A 129 -2.30 -6.20 11.30
N LYS A 130 -3.44 -6.12 10.60
CA LYS A 130 -4.37 -4.97 10.66
C LYS A 130 -5.20 -4.98 11.94
N VAL A 131 -5.48 -6.18 12.47
CA VAL A 131 -6.35 -6.40 13.63
C VAL A 131 -5.57 -6.96 14.82
N ASP A 132 -4.26 -7.12 14.70
CA ASP A 132 -3.38 -7.57 15.77
C ASP A 132 -3.04 -6.42 16.73
N LEU A 133 -3.85 -6.28 17.77
CA LEU A 133 -3.62 -5.28 18.82
C LEU A 133 -2.42 -5.62 19.71
N SER A 134 -1.95 -6.87 19.71
CA SER A 134 -0.78 -7.28 20.50
C SER A 134 0.53 -6.73 19.95
N GLY A 135 0.61 -6.50 18.63
CA GLY A 135 1.82 -6.10 17.93
C GLY A 135 2.84 -7.22 17.70
N ILE A 136 2.54 -8.45 18.12
CA ILE A 136 3.43 -9.60 18.01
C ILE A 136 3.74 -9.93 16.55
N ILE A 137 2.76 -9.82 15.64
CA ILE A 137 3.01 -10.03 14.20
C ILE A 137 4.08 -9.05 13.70
N GLN A 138 3.97 -7.77 14.06
CA GLN A 138 4.94 -6.75 13.66
C GLN A 138 6.31 -7.02 14.25
N GLU A 139 6.38 -7.39 15.54
CA GLU A 139 7.62 -7.71 16.23
C GLU A 139 8.39 -8.86 15.56
N LYS A 140 7.72 -9.99 15.28
CA LYS A 140 8.36 -11.12 14.60
C LYS A 140 8.78 -10.78 13.16
N CYS A 141 7.99 -9.95 12.47
CA CYS A 141 8.37 -9.46 11.14
C CYS A 141 9.62 -8.57 11.19
N ASN A 142 9.74 -7.72 12.20
CA ASN A 142 10.92 -6.90 12.43
C ASN A 142 12.18 -7.75 12.68
N GLU A 143 12.07 -8.77 13.53
CA GLU A 143 13.16 -9.72 13.79
C GLU A 143 13.60 -10.49 12.53
N ALA A 144 12.69 -10.70 11.60
CA ALA A 144 12.94 -11.36 10.33
C ALA A 144 13.31 -10.39 9.19
N GLY A 145 13.27 -9.08 9.42
CA GLY A 145 13.56 -8.08 8.39
C GLY A 145 12.55 -8.06 7.24
N VAL A 146 11.31 -8.48 7.48
CA VAL A 146 10.23 -8.58 6.48
C VAL A 146 9.12 -7.58 6.74
N CYS A 147 8.37 -7.24 5.69
CA CYS A 147 7.19 -6.39 5.80
C CYS A 147 5.96 -7.22 6.13
N VAL A 148 5.16 -6.78 7.11
CA VAL A 148 3.95 -7.50 7.56
C VAL A 148 2.93 -7.76 6.44
N TYR A 149 2.91 -6.92 5.41
CA TYR A 149 1.95 -7.04 4.31
C TYR A 149 2.39 -7.97 3.17
N GLY A 150 3.60 -8.56 3.24
CA GLY A 150 4.14 -9.42 2.19
C GLY A 150 5.16 -8.75 1.26
N ASN A 151 5.61 -9.53 0.27
CA ASN A 151 6.41 -9.09 -0.87
C ASN A 151 5.91 -9.79 -2.14
N ALA A 152 5.48 -9.01 -3.13
CA ALA A 152 4.75 -9.47 -4.29
C ALA A 152 5.22 -8.76 -5.57
N LYS A 153 4.60 -9.10 -6.70
CA LYS A 153 4.81 -8.41 -7.97
C LYS A 153 3.83 -7.25 -8.09
N ALA A 154 4.27 -6.15 -8.69
CA ALA A 154 3.34 -5.16 -9.22
C ALA A 154 2.65 -5.71 -10.47
N ARG A 155 1.45 -5.19 -10.78
CA ARG A 155 0.70 -5.56 -12.00
C ARG A 155 0.43 -4.33 -12.85
N ALA A 156 0.63 -4.45 -14.16
CA ALA A 156 0.20 -3.46 -15.14
C ALA A 156 -1.24 -3.70 -15.61
N LYS A 157 -1.66 -4.98 -15.67
CA LYS A 157 -3.03 -5.39 -15.98
C LYS A 157 -3.84 -5.57 -14.70
N VAL A 158 -4.97 -4.88 -14.58
CA VAL A 158 -5.84 -4.89 -13.41
C VAL A 158 -7.14 -5.64 -13.73
N TRP A 159 -7.08 -6.96 -13.76
CA TRP A 159 -8.22 -7.82 -14.14
C TRP A 159 -9.47 -7.68 -13.27
N THR A 160 -9.36 -7.04 -12.12
CA THR A 160 -10.49 -6.77 -11.22
C THR A 160 -11.28 -5.51 -11.59
N PHE A 161 -10.77 -4.68 -12.50
CA PHE A 161 -11.41 -3.42 -12.90
C PHE A 161 -12.20 -3.58 -14.20
N PRO A 162 -13.22 -2.73 -14.45
CA PRO A 162 -13.96 -2.73 -15.72
C PRO A 162 -13.05 -2.56 -16.94
N ASP A 163 -12.02 -1.72 -16.80
CA ASP A 163 -10.92 -1.62 -17.76
C ASP A 163 -9.63 -2.16 -17.16
N PRO A 164 -9.18 -3.34 -17.61
CA PRO A 164 -7.95 -3.94 -17.09
C PRO A 164 -6.67 -3.21 -17.50
N VAL A 165 -6.76 -2.32 -18.48
CA VAL A 165 -5.67 -1.47 -18.97
C VAL A 165 -6.22 -0.07 -19.18
N PRO A 166 -5.38 0.99 -19.12
CA PRO A 166 -5.83 2.35 -19.38
C PRO A 166 -6.55 2.45 -20.73
N LYS A 167 -7.78 2.95 -20.71
CA LYS A 167 -8.56 3.27 -21.91
C LYS A 167 -9.08 4.70 -21.78
N HIS A 168 -9.15 5.39 -22.91
CA HIS A 168 -9.79 6.70 -22.97
C HIS A 168 -11.29 6.55 -22.76
N ARG A 169 -11.86 7.38 -21.89
CA ARG A 169 -13.30 7.53 -21.66
C ARG A 169 -13.60 9.01 -21.48
N GLU A 170 -14.65 9.49 -22.14
CA GLU A 170 -15.11 10.85 -21.97
C GLU A 170 -15.71 11.07 -20.57
N PRO A 171 -15.56 12.27 -20.00
CA PRO A 171 -16.23 12.63 -18.75
C PRO A 171 -17.76 12.60 -18.94
N ILE A 172 -18.49 12.51 -17.83
CA ILE A 172 -19.96 12.46 -17.84
C ILE A 172 -20.53 13.70 -18.57
N HIS A 173 -20.04 14.89 -18.23
CA HIS A 173 -20.34 16.13 -18.96
C HIS A 173 -19.15 16.49 -19.84
N SER A 174 -19.16 16.04 -21.09
CA SER A 174 -18.10 16.36 -22.05
C SER A 174 -18.53 17.50 -23.00
N PRO A 175 -17.63 18.46 -23.31
CA PRO A 175 -17.85 19.43 -24.38
C PRO A 175 -17.77 18.79 -25.78
N ARG A 176 -17.41 17.51 -25.88
CA ARG A 176 -17.24 16.77 -27.13
C ARG A 176 -18.17 15.58 -27.18
N PHE A 177 -19.45 15.86 -27.41
CA PHE A 177 -20.47 14.82 -27.48
C PHE A 177 -20.25 13.83 -28.65
N ASP A 178 -19.53 14.25 -29.69
CA ASP A 178 -19.06 13.36 -30.76
C ASP A 178 -18.07 12.31 -30.26
N LEU A 179 -17.22 12.67 -29.28
CA LEU A 179 -16.28 11.74 -28.63
C LEU A 179 -16.98 10.86 -27.61
N VAL A 180 -18.02 11.36 -26.93
CA VAL A 180 -18.82 10.57 -25.97
C VAL A 180 -19.39 9.32 -26.62
N LYS A 181 -19.84 9.44 -27.88
CA LYS A 181 -20.33 8.30 -28.66
C LYS A 181 -19.25 7.26 -29.00
N LYS A 182 -18.00 7.70 -29.15
CA LYS A 182 -16.85 6.84 -29.50
C LYS A 182 -16.19 6.22 -28.26
N TYR A 183 -16.15 6.97 -27.16
CA TYR A 183 -15.44 6.63 -25.93
C TYR A 183 -16.35 6.87 -24.71
N PRO A 184 -17.45 6.12 -24.57
CA PRO A 184 -18.39 6.31 -23.48
C PRO A 184 -17.76 5.99 -22.13
N THR A 185 -18.33 6.58 -21.07
CA THR A 185 -17.99 6.25 -19.68
C THR A 185 -18.43 4.82 -19.30
N TYR A 186 -18.27 4.46 -18.03
CA TYR A 186 -18.68 3.16 -17.50
C TYR A 186 -20.20 2.95 -17.57
N GLU A 187 -20.64 1.69 -17.61
CA GLU A 187 -22.05 1.38 -17.37
C GLU A 187 -22.45 1.82 -15.95
N ASP A 188 -23.74 2.08 -15.75
CA ASP A 188 -24.27 2.46 -14.44
C ASP A 188 -23.98 1.37 -13.40
N GLN A 189 -23.63 1.82 -12.19
CA GLN A 189 -23.20 0.93 -11.12
C GLN A 189 -24.19 0.99 -9.97
N THR A 190 -24.85 -0.13 -9.71
CA THR A 190 -25.62 -0.33 -8.47
C THR A 190 -24.64 -0.56 -7.32
N ASN A 191 -24.91 0.05 -6.17
CA ASN A 191 -24.14 -0.16 -4.94
C ASN A 191 -22.62 0.13 -5.09
N ASN A 192 -22.24 1.11 -5.90
CA ASN A 192 -20.88 1.63 -5.94
C ASN A 192 -20.57 2.33 -4.60
N PHE A 193 -19.87 1.62 -3.71
CA PHE A 193 -19.64 2.05 -2.32
C PHE A 193 -20.92 2.39 -1.55
N ARG A 194 -21.98 1.58 -1.69
CA ARG A 194 -23.30 1.78 -1.04
C ARG A 194 -24.16 2.89 -1.65
N VAL A 195 -23.82 3.36 -2.85
CA VAL A 195 -24.60 4.35 -3.59
C VAL A 195 -24.79 3.88 -5.03
N ASP A 196 -25.98 4.06 -5.57
CA ASP A 196 -26.23 3.84 -6.99
C ASP A 196 -25.69 5.04 -7.77
N VAL A 197 -24.79 4.76 -8.73
CA VAL A 197 -24.10 5.79 -9.50
C VAL A 197 -24.48 5.64 -10.97
N LYS A 198 -25.17 6.66 -11.48
CA LYS A 198 -25.44 6.82 -12.90
C LYS A 198 -24.18 7.34 -13.58
N PHE A 199 -23.69 6.60 -14.57
CA PHE A 199 -22.53 6.96 -15.36
C PHE A 199 -22.95 7.18 -16.80
N LYS A 200 -23.25 6.11 -17.52
CA LYS A 200 -23.61 6.16 -18.94
C LYS A 200 -25.01 6.72 -19.15
N SER A 201 -25.96 6.44 -18.26
CA SER A 201 -27.31 7.01 -18.39
C SER A 201 -27.28 8.53 -18.31
N GLU A 202 -26.59 9.08 -17.31
CA GLU A 202 -26.39 10.53 -17.15
C GLU A 202 -25.62 11.12 -18.33
N GLN A 203 -24.52 10.48 -18.75
CA GLN A 203 -23.70 10.96 -19.87
C GLN A 203 -24.48 11.04 -21.20
N MET A 204 -25.49 10.17 -21.38
CA MET A 204 -26.29 10.07 -22.61
C MET A 204 -27.66 10.73 -22.49
N GLU A 205 -28.01 11.29 -21.33
CA GLU A 205 -29.32 11.93 -21.11
C GLU A 205 -29.55 13.08 -22.09
N GLN A 206 -28.52 13.89 -22.34
CA GLN A 206 -28.56 14.98 -23.29
C GLN A 206 -27.18 15.33 -23.85
N ASP A 207 -27.17 16.24 -24.83
CA ASP A 207 -25.94 16.80 -25.38
C ASP A 207 -25.40 17.90 -24.47
N TRP A 208 -24.66 17.47 -23.44
CA TRP A 208 -24.06 18.35 -22.43
C TRP A 208 -23.09 19.40 -23.00
N SER A 209 -22.59 19.23 -24.23
CA SER A 209 -21.73 20.22 -24.87
C SER A 209 -22.43 21.56 -25.15
N LYS A 210 -23.77 21.55 -25.19
CA LYS A 210 -24.59 22.74 -25.40
C LYS A 210 -24.80 23.56 -24.13
N GLU A 211 -24.76 22.92 -22.96
CA GLU A 211 -24.94 23.58 -21.66
C GLU A 211 -23.62 23.96 -20.99
N PHE A 212 -22.58 23.15 -21.22
CA PHE A 212 -21.23 23.40 -20.76
C PHE A 212 -20.28 23.64 -21.95
N PRO A 213 -20.51 24.69 -22.78
CA PRO A 213 -19.52 25.06 -23.78
C PRO A 213 -18.26 25.48 -23.02
N THR A 214 -17.20 24.69 -23.15
CA THR A 214 -15.87 25.13 -22.72
C THR A 214 -15.50 26.40 -23.50
N MET A 215 -14.99 27.40 -22.79
CA MET A 215 -14.47 28.68 -23.31
C MET A 215 -13.79 28.58 -24.68
#